data_AF-A0A4Q3YJF6-F1
#
_entry.id   AF-A0A4Q3YJF6-F1
#
_cell.length_a   1.000
_cell.length_b   1.000
_cell.length_c   1.000
_cell.angle_alpha   90.00
_cell.angle_beta   90.00
_cell.angle_gamma   90.00
#
_symmetry.space_group_name_H-M   'P 1'
#
loop_
_entity.id
_entity.type
_entity.pdbx_description
1 polymer ?
#
loop_
_entity_poly.entity_id
_entity_poly.type
_entity_poly.pdbx_seq_one_letter_code
_entity_poly.pdbx_strand_id
1 'polypeptide(L)'
;LRGGLGGGLAGGLGDLLRQFEAKGHGETANSWVQPGENRPVTNGQLSEALGTDTIDDLSSRTGLSTEEILSRLSRSLPTAVDDLTPDGRLPADDEEFNGQSVRPGRI
;
A
#
# COMPACT_ATOMS: atom_id res chain seq x y z
N LEU A 1 -4.84 -11.30 -24.84
CA LEU A 1 -3.70 -10.79 -24.06
C LEU A 1 -4.28 -9.76 -23.07
N ARG A 2 -4.76 -10.19 -21.90
CA ARG A 2 -5.38 -9.28 -20.90
C ARG A 2 -4.29 -8.87 -19.92
N GLY A 3 -4.05 -7.56 -19.83
CA GLY A 3 -3.02 -6.97 -18.99
C GLY A 3 -3.35 -7.10 -17.50
N GLY A 4 -2.39 -7.62 -16.74
CA GLY A 4 -2.36 -7.53 -15.29
C GLY A 4 -1.82 -6.15 -14.90
N LEU A 5 -2.73 -5.25 -14.52
CA LEU A 5 -2.40 -3.95 -13.92
C LEU A 5 -2.75 -3.92 -12.42
N GLY A 6 -3.20 -5.04 -11.84
CA GLY A 6 -3.52 -5.17 -10.41
C GLY A 6 -2.32 -5.52 -9.52
N GLY A 7 -1.32 -6.25 -10.03
CA GLY A 7 -0.21 -6.78 -9.24
C GLY A 7 0.96 -5.80 -8.99
N GLY A 8 1.06 -4.70 -9.74
CA GLY A 8 2.14 -3.72 -9.55
C GLY A 8 1.95 -2.83 -8.32
N LEU A 9 0.69 -2.59 -7.94
CA LEU A 9 0.34 -1.68 -6.86
C LEU A 9 0.46 -2.36 -5.48
N ALA A 10 -0.05 -3.59 -5.34
CA ALA A 10 0.09 -4.37 -4.11
C ALA A 10 1.56 -4.73 -3.82
N GLY A 11 2.31 -5.13 -4.86
CA GLY A 11 3.75 -5.37 -4.75
C GLY A 11 4.55 -4.12 -4.38
N GLY A 12 4.21 -2.96 -4.97
CA GLY A 12 4.83 -1.69 -4.62
C GLY A 12 4.49 -1.21 -3.19
N LEU A 13 3.26 -1.43 -2.74
CA LEU A 13 2.84 -1.11 -1.37
C LEU A 13 3.54 -1.99 -0.33
N GLY A 14 3.68 -3.29 -0.62
CA GLY A 14 4.42 -4.22 0.24
C GLY A 14 5.89 -3.85 0.37
N ASP A 15 6.53 -3.41 -0.70
CA ASP A 15 7.90 -2.91 -0.67
C ASP A 15 8.02 -1.65 0.19
N LEU A 16 7.09 -0.69 0.03
CA LEU A 16 7.05 0.51 0.85
C LEU A 16 6.95 0.19 2.35
N LEU A 17 6.05 -0.73 2.74
CA LEU A 17 5.91 -1.13 4.15
C LEU A 17 7.20 -1.77 4.69
N ARG A 18 7.90 -2.57 3.87
CA ARG A 18 9.20 -3.12 4.24
C ARG A 18 10.26 -2.04 4.41
N GLN A 19 10.25 -1.00 3.58
CA GLN A 19 11.13 0.15 3.75
C GLN A 19 10.81 0.91 5.04
N PHE A 20 9.54 1.14 5.35
CA PHE A 20 9.11 1.70 6.64
C PHE A 20 9.63 0.86 7.82
N GLU A 21 9.46 -0.46 7.77
CA GLU A 21 9.96 -1.38 8.80
C GLU A 21 11.50 -1.30 8.94
N ALA A 22 12.22 -1.32 7.82
CA ALA A 22 13.68 -1.22 7.78
C ALA A 22 14.20 0.12 8.34
N LYS A 23 13.41 1.18 8.26
CA LYS A 23 13.72 2.52 8.83
C LYS A 23 13.31 2.66 10.30
N GLY A 24 12.75 1.61 10.93
CA GLY A 24 12.29 1.63 12.32
C GLY A 24 10.87 2.18 12.50
N HIS A 25 10.10 2.29 11.42
CA HIS A 25 8.70 2.73 11.42
C HIS A 25 7.72 1.56 11.20
N GLY A 26 8.14 0.34 11.54
CA GLY A 26 7.34 -0.87 11.37
C GLY A 26 6.02 -0.83 12.15
N GLU A 27 5.97 -0.20 13.33
CA GLU A 27 4.72 -0.02 14.07
C GLU A 27 3.69 0.85 13.33
N THR A 28 4.16 1.89 12.65
CA THR A 28 3.29 2.77 11.85
C THR A 28 2.77 2.02 10.62
N ALA A 29 3.65 1.32 9.91
CA ALA A 29 3.28 0.49 8.77
C ALA A 29 2.29 -0.62 9.15
N ASN A 30 2.55 -1.33 10.25
CA ASN A 30 1.69 -2.40 10.75
C ASN A 30 0.32 -1.86 11.21
N SER A 31 0.27 -0.65 11.75
CA SER A 31 -0.98 0.01 12.15
C SER A 31 -1.92 0.28 10.98
N TRP A 32 -1.40 0.38 9.75
CA TRP A 32 -2.22 0.55 8.55
C TRP A 32 -2.67 -0.78 7.96
N VAL A 33 -1.88 -1.83 8.18
CA VAL A 33 -2.19 -3.18 7.71
C VAL A 33 -3.18 -3.86 8.63
N GLN A 34 -3.09 -3.60 9.94
CA GLN A 34 -3.96 -4.18 10.94
C GLN A 34 -5.26 -3.36 11.07
N PRO A 35 -6.41 -4.01 11.25
CA PRO A 35 -7.66 -3.30 11.48
C PRO A 35 -7.58 -2.51 12.79
N GLY A 36 -7.91 -1.22 12.75
CA GLY A 36 -7.87 -0.37 13.93
C GLY A 36 -7.64 1.11 13.64
N GLU A 37 -7.06 1.83 14.59
CA GLU A 37 -6.71 3.24 14.42
C GLU A 37 -5.40 3.36 13.63
N ASN A 38 -5.47 3.93 12.44
CA ASN A 38 -4.30 4.18 11.60
C ASN A 38 -3.39 5.24 12.21
N ARG A 39 -2.17 4.86 12.58
CA ARG A 39 -1.17 5.82 13.09
C ARG A 39 -0.85 6.87 12.01
N PRO A 40 -0.79 8.16 12.38
CA PRO A 40 -0.36 9.19 11.46
C PRO A 40 1.11 9.01 11.10
N VAL A 41 1.46 9.37 9.86
CA VAL A 41 2.85 9.40 9.38
C VAL A 41 3.24 10.82 9.04
N THR A 42 4.51 11.14 9.27
CA THR A 42 5.04 12.46 8.95
C THR A 42 5.66 12.51 7.56
N ASN A 43 5.79 13.71 7.00
CA ASN A 43 6.44 13.93 5.71
C ASN A 43 7.88 13.39 5.71
N GLY A 44 8.60 13.49 6.84
CA GLY A 44 9.96 12.96 6.98
C GLY A 44 10.01 11.44 6.83
N GLN A 45 9.11 10.72 7.52
CA GLN A 45 9.04 9.25 7.45
C GLN A 45 8.71 8.75 6.03
N LEU A 46 7.78 9.43 5.35
CA LEU A 46 7.49 9.15 3.95
C LEU A 46 8.69 9.45 3.05
N SER A 47 9.40 10.55 3.31
CA SER A 47 10.59 10.89 2.54
C SER A 47 11.69 9.82 2.67
N GLU A 48 11.86 9.26 3.87
CA GLU A 48 12.85 8.23 4.14
C GLU A 48 12.49 6.88 3.54
N ALA A 49 11.19 6.55 3.47
CA ALA A 49 10.70 5.28 2.96
C ALA A 49 10.50 5.27 1.43
N LEU A 50 10.06 6.39 0.84
CA LEU A 50 9.91 6.49 -0.62
C LEU A 50 11.24 6.82 -1.31
N GLY A 51 12.15 7.47 -0.59
CA GLY A 51 13.40 7.98 -1.14
C GLY A 51 13.21 9.24 -1.99
N THR A 52 14.27 10.04 -2.04
CA THR A 52 14.26 11.32 -2.75
C THR A 52 14.00 11.15 -4.25
N ASP A 53 14.54 10.09 -4.88
CA ASP A 53 14.36 9.83 -6.32
C ASP A 53 12.89 9.64 -6.72
N THR A 54 12.13 8.86 -5.94
CA THR A 54 10.70 8.63 -6.19
C THR A 54 9.89 9.92 -6.05
N ILE A 55 10.24 10.72 -5.05
CA ILE A 55 9.56 11.99 -4.77
C ILE A 55 9.87 13.01 -5.85
N ASP A 56 11.10 13.04 -6.35
CA ASP A 56 11.52 13.93 -7.44
C ASP A 56 10.84 13.57 -8.77
N ASP A 57 10.67 12.27 -9.05
CA ASP A 57 9.89 11.80 -10.20
C ASP A 57 8.40 12.19 -10.07
N LEU A 58 7.80 12.03 -8.88
CA LEU A 58 6.43 12.50 -8.61
C LEU A 58 6.30 14.01 -8.76
N SER A 59 7.26 14.78 -8.24
CA SER A 59 7.35 16.23 -8.37
C SER A 59 7.39 16.65 -9.85
N SER A 60 8.29 16.02 -10.62
CA SER A 60 8.44 16.28 -12.05
C SER A 60 7.19 15.95 -12.87
N ARG A 61 6.43 14.92 -12.48
CA ARG A 61 5.19 14.50 -13.17
C ARG A 61 3.97 15.32 -12.80
N THR A 62 3.84 15.68 -11.52
CA THR A 62 2.66 16.38 -11.00
C THR A 62 2.82 17.91 -11.01
N GLY A 63 4.05 18.40 -11.08
CA GLY A 63 4.39 19.81 -10.89
C GLY A 63 4.24 20.30 -9.45
N LEU A 64 4.04 19.40 -8.49
CA LEU A 64 3.87 19.72 -7.08
C LEU A 64 5.22 19.72 -6.34
N SER A 65 5.37 20.60 -5.36
CA SER A 65 6.52 20.56 -4.46
C SER A 65 6.54 19.26 -3.64
N THR A 66 7.73 18.77 -3.34
CA THR A 66 7.98 17.61 -2.46
C THR A 66 7.14 17.64 -1.20
N GLU A 67 7.08 18.77 -0.48
CA GLU A 67 6.30 18.90 0.75
C GLU A 67 4.80 18.69 0.53
N GLU A 68 4.25 19.15 -0.59
CA GLU A 68 2.84 19.02 -0.93
C GLU A 68 2.50 17.56 -1.27
N ILE A 69 3.39 16.89 -2.01
CA ILE A 69 3.28 15.46 -2.32
C ILE A 69 3.28 14.66 -1.02
N LEU A 70 4.27 14.87 -0.17
CA LEU A 70 4.41 14.19 1.12
C LEU A 70 3.21 14.48 2.04
N SER A 71 2.73 15.71 2.08
CA SER A 71 1.57 16.14 2.87
C SER A 71 0.25 15.50 2.40
N ARG A 72 0.12 15.22 1.11
CA ARG A 72 -1.04 14.51 0.57
C ARG A 72 -0.95 13.01 0.82
N LEU A 73 0.23 12.44 0.61
CA LEU A 73 0.50 11.03 0.87
C LEU A 73 0.33 10.71 2.37
N SER A 74 0.81 11.55 3.28
CA SER A 74 0.69 11.29 4.73
C SER A 74 -0.74 11.20 5.23
N ARG A 75 -1.67 11.87 4.56
CA ARG A 75 -3.10 11.83 4.89
C ARG A 75 -3.86 10.72 4.17
N SER A 76 -3.44 10.35 2.98
CA SER A 76 -4.20 9.42 2.12
C SER A 76 -3.67 7.98 2.18
N LEU A 77 -2.36 7.81 2.37
CA LEU A 77 -1.69 6.52 2.34
C LEU A 77 -2.10 5.60 3.49
N PRO A 78 -2.21 6.05 4.75
CA PRO A 78 -2.66 5.19 5.85
C PRO A 78 -4.02 4.55 5.57
N THR A 79 -5.00 5.36 5.16
CA THR A 79 -6.35 4.91 4.84
C THR A 79 -6.39 4.03 3.60
N ALA A 80 -5.57 4.31 2.58
CA ALA A 80 -5.51 3.50 1.37
C ALA A 80 -4.92 2.11 1.64
N VAL A 81 -3.93 2.00 2.53
CA VAL A 81 -3.40 0.70 2.96
C VAL A 81 -4.46 -0.08 3.73
N ASP A 82 -5.12 0.56 4.69
CA ASP A 82 -6.19 -0.03 5.51
C ASP A 82 -7.36 -0.56 4.68
N ASP A 83 -7.84 0.23 3.70
CA ASP A 83 -8.92 -0.17 2.78
C ASP A 83 -8.52 -1.39 1.92
N LEU A 84 -7.22 -1.52 1.61
CA LEU A 84 -6.68 -2.66 0.89
C LEU A 84 -6.39 -3.86 1.80
N THR A 85 -6.33 -3.70 3.13
CA THR A 85 -6.00 -4.77 4.09
C THR A 85 -7.15 -5.09 5.06
N PRO A 86 -8.35 -5.43 4.57
CA PRO A 86 -9.50 -5.69 5.44
C PRO A 86 -9.26 -6.88 6.40
N ASP A 87 -8.46 -7.86 5.98
CA ASP A 87 -8.14 -9.06 6.75
C ASP A 87 -6.87 -8.93 7.62
N GLY A 88 -6.31 -7.71 7.78
CA GLY A 88 -5.07 -7.55 8.54
C GLY A 88 -3.81 -7.94 7.75
N ARG A 89 -3.94 -8.09 6.43
CA ARG A 89 -2.91 -8.54 5.49
C ARG A 89 -3.11 -7.84 4.16
N LEU A 90 -2.00 -7.53 3.49
CA LEU A 90 -2.08 -7.10 2.09
C LEU A 90 -2.63 -8.27 1.25
N PRO A 91 -3.45 -7.98 0.23
CA PRO A 91 -3.94 -8.99 -0.68
C PRO A 91 -2.72 -9.53 -1.42
N ALA A 92 -2.25 -10.70 -0.99
CA ALA A 92 -1.42 -11.54 -1.83
C ALA A 92 -2.33 -12.05 -2.96
N ASP A 93 -1.81 -12.17 -4.17
CA ASP A 93 -2.52 -12.54 -5.41
C ASP A 93 -3.39 -13.83 -5.38
N ASP A 94 -3.57 -14.52 -4.24
CA ASP A 94 -4.15 -15.86 -4.16
C ASP A 94 -5.62 -15.93 -3.68
N GLU A 95 -6.34 -14.82 -3.55
CA GLU A 95 -7.76 -14.85 -3.14
C GLU A 95 -8.74 -14.34 -4.22
N GLU A 96 -8.39 -14.54 -5.49
CA GLU A 96 -9.36 -14.51 -6.60
C GLU A 96 -10.19 -15.82 -6.60
N PHE A 97 -11.32 -15.80 -5.88
CA PHE A 97 -12.57 -16.42 -6.32
C PHE A 97 -12.67 -17.97 -6.34
N ASN A 98 -12.64 -18.64 -5.18
CA ASN A 98 -13.35 -19.93 -5.04
C ASN A 98 -14.87 -19.71 -4.86
N GLY A 99 -15.46 -18.96 -5.79
CA GLY A 99 -16.88 -18.65 -5.86
C GLY A 99 -17.66 -19.48 -6.89
N GLN A 100 -17.07 -20.53 -7.50
CA GLN A 100 -17.79 -21.31 -8.51
C GLN A 100 -17.50 -22.83 -8.49
N SER A 101 -18.51 -23.55 -7.99
CA SER A 101 -18.99 -24.88 -8.41
C SER A 101 -18.12 -26.12 -8.17
N VAL A 102 -18.44 -26.81 -7.07
CA VAL A 102 -18.58 -28.28 -7.08
C VAL A 102 -19.99 -28.63 -6.61
N ARG A 103 -20.94 -28.68 -7.56
CA ARG A 103 -22.14 -29.49 -7.37
C ARG A 103 -21.71 -30.95 -7.55
N PRO A 104 -21.70 -31.79 -6.51
CA PRO A 104 -21.41 -33.20 -6.70
C PRO A 104 -22.52 -33.78 -7.56
N GLY A 105 -22.13 -34.46 -8.65
CA GLY A 105 -23.03 -35.27 -9.44
C GLY A 105 -23.79 -36.22 -8.52
N ARG A 106 -25.11 -36.14 -8.56
CA ARG A 106 -26.00 -37.12 -7.94
C ARG A 106 -26.81 -37.73 -9.07
N ILE A 107 -26.36 -38.93 -9.45
CA ILE A 107 -27.04 -40.07 -10.07
C ILE A 107 -28.26 -39.82 -10.96
#